data_AF-A0A819H4N7-F1
#
_entry.id   AF-A0A819H4N7-F1
#
_cell.length_a   1.000
_cell.length_b   1.000
_cell.length_c   1.000
_cell.angle_alpha   90.00
_cell.angle_beta   90.00
_cell.angle_gamma   90.00
#
_symmetry.space_group_name_H-M   'P 1'
#
loop_
_entity.id
_entity.type
_entity.pdbx_description
1 polymer ?
#
loop_
_entity_poly.entity_id
_entity_poly.type
_entity_poly.pdbx_seq_one_letter_code
_entity_poly.pdbx_strand_id
1 'polypeptide(L)'
;YTDSAQPSGFDRTRSVEIGHKNFDLEHVEEAYTSANWIVRIYRVKKLSNRFQAKDALEKSTSSLSEESFEKNHGKGVILNKPHVKKGTKKSIRRT
;
A
#
# COMPACT_ATOMS: atom_id res chain seq x y z
N TYR A 1 -3.70 27.22 18.92
CA TYR A 1 -4.23 26.79 20.23
C TYR A 1 -5.43 25.90 19.97
N THR A 2 -5.39 24.65 20.43
CA THR A 2 -6.54 23.73 20.39
C THR A 2 -7.32 23.88 21.69
N ASP A 3 -8.62 24.16 21.59
CA ASP A 3 -9.50 24.25 22.76
C ASP A 3 -9.68 22.87 23.38
N SER A 4 -9.21 22.69 24.62
CA SER A 4 -9.25 21.41 25.34
C SER A 4 -10.66 20.99 25.76
N ALA A 5 -11.65 21.90 25.71
CA ALA A 5 -13.03 21.57 26.06
C ALA A 5 -13.83 20.94 24.91
N GLN A 6 -13.33 21.05 23.66
CA GLN A 6 -14.03 20.57 22.47
C GLN A 6 -13.58 19.15 22.07
N PRO A 7 -14.47 18.35 21.43
CA PRO A 7 -14.10 17.03 20.93
C PRO A 7 -13.04 17.11 19.81
N SER A 8 -12.36 16.00 19.54
CA SER A 8 -11.35 15.94 18.48
C SER A 8 -11.98 16.13 17.10
N GLY A 9 -11.41 17.01 16.26
CA GLY A 9 -11.97 17.31 14.94
C GLY A 9 -13.23 18.19 14.98
N PHE A 10 -13.29 19.14 15.92
CA PHE A 10 -14.36 20.14 16.01
C PHE A 10 -14.14 21.32 15.05
N ASP A 11 -15.17 21.67 14.29
CA ASP A 11 -15.19 22.88 13.45
C ASP A 11 -15.73 24.08 14.24
N ARG A 12 -14.85 25.05 14.53
CA ARG A 12 -15.17 26.23 15.33
C ARG A 12 -16.17 27.18 14.68
N THR A 13 -16.21 27.26 13.35
CA THR A 13 -17.12 28.18 12.64
C THR A 13 -18.53 27.60 12.60
N ARG A 14 -18.63 26.28 12.40
CA ARG A 14 -19.93 25.58 12.34
C ARG A 14 -20.43 25.09 13.70
N SER A 15 -19.59 25.12 14.73
CA SER A 15 -19.91 24.62 16.07
C SER A 15 -20.38 23.16 16.10
N VAL A 16 -19.80 22.32 15.23
CA VAL A 16 -20.16 20.89 15.10
C VAL A 16 -18.92 20.00 14.98
N GLU A 17 -19.05 18.75 15.41
CA GLU A 17 -18.02 17.71 15.24
C GLU A 17 -18.05 17.13 13.81
N ILE A 18 -16.87 16.89 13.22
CA ILE A 18 -16.75 16.29 11.89
C ILE A 18 -17.12 14.80 11.95
N GLY A 19 -18.11 14.39 11.15
CA GLY A 19 -18.56 12.98 11.09
C GLY A 19 -17.56 12.02 10.45
N HIS A 20 -17.01 12.36 9.28
CA HIS A 20 -16.08 11.49 8.55
C HIS A 20 -14.62 11.94 8.74
N LYS A 21 -13.92 11.34 9.71
CA LYS A 21 -12.59 11.79 10.13
C LYS A 21 -11.44 11.19 9.31
N ASN A 22 -11.61 9.98 8.78
CA ASN A 22 -10.56 9.24 8.10
C ASN A 22 -10.86 9.17 6.60
N PHE A 23 -10.24 10.04 5.81
CA PHE A 23 -10.34 10.01 4.36
C PHE A 23 -8.99 10.30 3.73
N ASP A 24 -8.80 9.76 2.53
CA ASP A 24 -7.60 9.99 1.73
C ASP A 24 -7.93 10.73 0.44
N LEU A 25 -6.96 11.51 -0.04
CA LEU A 25 -7.08 12.27 -1.28
C LEU A 25 -6.44 11.49 -2.45
N GLU A 26 -7.28 11.04 -3.38
CA GLU A 26 -6.86 10.21 -4.51
C GLU A 26 -6.07 11.02 -5.55
N HIS A 27 -6.58 12.18 -5.96
CA HIS A 27 -6.08 12.92 -7.12
C HIS A 27 -5.18 14.11 -6.78
N VAL A 28 -5.15 14.52 -5.52
CA VAL A 28 -4.40 15.69 -5.07
C VAL A 28 -3.58 15.33 -3.83
N GLU A 29 -2.54 16.11 -3.58
CA GLU A 29 -1.76 16.05 -2.34
C GLU A 29 -1.54 17.44 -1.77
N GLU A 30 -1.42 17.49 -0.45
CA GLU A 30 -1.15 18.71 0.28
C GLU A 30 0.29 19.19 0.00
N ALA A 31 0.41 20.37 -0.59
CA ALA A 31 1.71 20.98 -0.88
C ALA A 31 2.11 22.00 0.20
N TYR A 32 1.11 22.66 0.80
CA TYR A 32 1.33 23.65 1.85
C TYR A 32 0.08 23.85 2.71
N THR A 33 0.29 24.01 4.02
CA THR A 33 -0.72 24.44 4.97
C THR A 33 -0.14 25.59 5.81
N SER A 34 -0.89 26.69 5.86
CA SER A 34 -0.53 27.85 6.70
C SER A 34 -0.59 27.52 8.20
N ALA A 35 0.14 28.26 9.04
CA ALA A 35 0.23 28.00 10.48
C ALA A 35 -1.14 27.92 11.19
N ASN A 36 -2.07 28.80 10.80
CA ASN A 36 -3.42 28.88 11.36
C ASN A 36 -4.50 28.27 10.44
N TRP A 37 -4.09 27.49 9.42
CA TRP A 37 -4.98 26.71 8.55
C TRP A 37 -6.05 27.53 7.80
N ILE A 38 -5.85 28.84 7.64
CA ILE A 38 -6.71 29.73 6.83
C ILE A 38 -6.53 29.46 5.34
N VAL A 39 -5.30 29.14 4.93
CA VAL A 39 -4.95 28.78 3.55
C VAL A 39 -4.36 27.37 3.52
N ARG A 40 -4.89 26.55 2.60
CA ARG A 40 -4.38 25.22 2.23
C ARG A 40 -4.21 25.17 0.72
N ILE A 41 -3.04 24.74 0.27
CA ILE A 41 -2.70 24.66 -1.16
C ILE A 41 -2.47 23.19 -1.51
N TYR A 42 -3.26 22.71 -2.46
CA TYR A 42 -3.17 21.35 -2.99
C TYR A 42 -2.58 21.37 -4.38
N ARG A 43 -1.75 20.36 -4.71
CA ARG A 43 -1.29 20.14 -6.07
C ARG A 43 -1.90 18.87 -6.64
N VAL A 44 -2.17 18.91 -7.94
CA VAL A 44 -2.72 17.77 -8.68
C VAL A 44 -1.64 16.72 -8.85
N LYS A 45 -1.93 15.49 -8.44
CA LYS A 45 -1.04 14.35 -8.68
C LYS A 45 -1.00 14.04 -10.17
N LYS A 46 0.12 13.50 -10.64
CA LYS A 46 0.18 12.95 -12.00
C LYS A 46 -0.78 11.76 -12.09
N LEU A 47 -1.39 11.60 -13.26
CA LEU A 47 -2.21 10.43 -13.55
C LEU A 47 -1.41 9.15 -13.27
N SER A 48 -2.10 8.12 -12.77
CA SER A 48 -1.47 6.83 -12.51
C SER A 48 -0.95 6.23 -13.80
N ASN A 49 0.23 5.59 -13.75
CA ASN A 49 0.85 4.95 -14.91
C ASN A 49 0.00 3.79 -15.48
N ARG A 50 -0.98 3.30 -14.72
CA ARG A 50 -1.90 2.24 -15.13
C ARG A 50 -3.31 2.58 -14.67
N PHE A 51 -4.30 2.18 -15.46
CA PHE A 51 -5.68 2.16 -15.02
C PHE A 51 -5.86 1.01 -14.03
N GLN A 52 -6.42 1.30 -12.85
CA GLN A 52 -6.82 0.24 -11.94
C GLN A 52 -8.06 -0.44 -12.52
N ALA A 53 -7.95 -1.70 -12.90
CA ALA A 53 -9.13 -2.52 -13.17
C ALA A 53 -9.83 -2.72 -11.82
N LYS A 54 -10.88 -1.94 -11.55
CA LYS A 54 -11.64 -2.01 -10.28
C LYS A 54 -12.11 -3.45 -9.99
N ASP A 55 -12.38 -4.21 -11.04
CA ASP A 55 -12.83 -5.61 -10.98
C ASP A 55 -11.71 -6.63 -10.67
N ALA A 56 -10.44 -6.23 -10.75
CA ALA A 56 -9.31 -7.11 -10.47
C ALA A 56 -8.97 -7.19 -8.97
N LEU A 57 -9.26 -6.12 -8.22
CA LEU A 57 -8.98 -6.04 -6.78
C LEU A 57 -9.88 -6.98 -5.98
N GLU A 58 -11.15 -7.11 -6.37
CA GLU A 58 -12.12 -7.96 -5.66
C GLU A 58 -11.82 -9.46 -5.76
N LYS A 59 -11.14 -9.90 -6.84
CA LYS A 59 -10.76 -11.31 -7.03
C LYS A 59 -9.54 -11.75 -6.20
N SER A 60 -8.88 -10.82 -5.51
CA SER A 60 -7.63 -11.09 -4.78
C SER A 60 -7.81 -11.30 -3.26
N THR A 61 -9.02 -11.12 -2.73
CA THR A 61 -9.29 -11.22 -1.28
C THR A 61 -9.43 -12.66 -0.75
N SER A 62 -9.50 -13.67 -1.63
CA SER A 62 -9.76 -15.05 -1.20
C SER A 62 -8.52 -15.92 -0.97
N SER A 63 -7.32 -15.38 -1.13
CA SER A 63 -6.09 -16.12 -0.79
C SER A 63 -4.90 -15.19 -0.58
N LEU A 64 -5.05 -14.24 0.36
CA LEU A 64 -3.89 -13.66 1.02
C LEU A 64 -3.28 -14.76 1.91
N SER A 65 -2.46 -15.63 1.33
CA SER A 65 -1.55 -16.45 2.12
C SER A 65 -0.71 -15.48 2.93
N GLU A 66 -0.75 -15.59 4.27
CA GLU A 66 0.17 -14.89 5.15
C GLU A 66 1.59 -15.19 4.67
N GLU A 67 2.15 -14.28 3.89
CA GLU A 67 3.53 -14.36 3.46
C GLU A 67 4.32 -14.03 4.73
N SER A 68 4.75 -15.07 5.45
CA SER A 68 5.71 -14.91 6.52
C SER A 68 6.90 -14.19 5.89
N PHE A 69 7.10 -12.93 6.27
CA PHE A 69 8.22 -12.08 5.86
C PHE A 69 9.50 -12.58 6.55
N GLU A 70 9.75 -13.87 6.43
CA GLU A 70 11.01 -14.47 6.77
C GLU A 70 11.98 -14.03 5.66
N LYS A 71 13.11 -13.44 6.08
CA LYS A 71 14.13 -12.88 5.19
C LYS A 71 14.77 -13.98 4.34
N ASN A 72 14.04 -14.46 3.35
CA ASN A 72 14.54 -15.32 2.31
C ASN A 72 15.49 -14.45 1.49
N HIS A 73 16.77 -14.81 1.43
CA HIS A 73 17.86 -14.09 0.76
C HIS A 73 17.62 -13.87 -0.75
N GLY A 74 16.59 -13.11 -1.14
CA GLY A 74 16.14 -12.92 -2.52
C GLY A 74 15.62 -14.18 -3.21
N LYS A 75 15.30 -15.25 -2.47
CA LYS A 75 14.79 -16.51 -3.06
C LYS A 75 13.26 -16.53 -3.02
N GLY A 76 12.62 -16.34 -4.18
CA GLY A 76 11.18 -16.47 -4.30
C GLY A 76 10.69 -17.91 -4.12
N VAL A 77 9.44 -18.07 -3.70
CA VAL A 77 8.77 -19.37 -3.55
C VAL A 77 8.14 -19.77 -4.89
N ILE A 78 8.42 -20.98 -5.36
CA ILE A 78 7.72 -21.56 -6.52
C ILE A 78 6.75 -22.59 -5.99
N LEU A 79 5.44 -22.33 -6.13
CA LEU A 79 4.41 -23.33 -5.83
C LEU A 79 4.62 -24.55 -6.73
N ASN A 80 4.43 -25.75 -6.16
CA ASN A 80 4.66 -27.02 -6.86
C ASN A 80 6.07 -27.15 -7.47
N LYS A 81 7.11 -26.80 -6.71
CA LYS A 81 8.50 -26.94 -7.15
C LYS A 81 8.76 -28.39 -7.63
N PRO A 82 9.13 -28.60 -8.90
CA PRO A 82 9.35 -29.95 -9.42
C PRO A 82 10.59 -30.57 -8.78
N HIS A 83 10.52 -31.87 -8.49
CA HIS A 83 11.66 -32.62 -7.97
C HIS A 83 12.67 -32.86 -9.10
N VAL A 84 13.82 -32.18 -9.04
CA VAL A 84 14.87 -32.28 -10.06
C VAL A 84 15.75 -33.51 -9.81
N LYS A 85 15.63 -34.54 -10.64
CA LYS A 85 16.61 -35.63 -10.70
C LYS A 85 17.79 -35.22 -11.58
N LYS A 86 18.98 -35.02 -11.00
CA LYS A 86 20.21 -34.73 -11.76
C LYS A 86 20.85 -36.05 -12.20
N GLY A 87 21.12 -36.20 -13.50
CA GLY A 87 21.84 -37.36 -14.04
C GLY A 87 23.32 -37.35 -13.67
N THR A 88 23.90 -38.52 -13.40
CA THR A 88 25.34 -38.69 -13.20
C THR A 88 26.05 -38.81 -14.55
N LYS A 89 27.11 -38.03 -14.78
CA LYS A 89 27.97 -38.22 -15.97
C LYS A 89 28.71 -39.56 -15.82
N LYS A 90 28.58 -40.45 -16.81
CA LYS A 90 29.41 -41.66 -16.88
C LYS A 90 30.88 -41.25 -16.96
N SER A 91 31.65 -41.61 -15.93
CA SER A 91 33.11 -41.46 -15.96
C SER A 91 33.65 -42.46 -16.99
N ILE A 92 34.06 -41.95 -18.15
CA ILE A 92 34.80 -42.73 -19.13
C ILE A 92 36.18 -42.96 -18.52
N ARG A 93 36.42 -44.17 -17.98
CA ARG A 93 37.78 -44.58 -17.63
C ARG A 93 38.54 -44.74 -18.93
N ARG A 94 39.54 -43.89 -19.16
CA ARG A 94 40.52 -44.08 -20.23
C ARG A 94 41.37 -45.29 -19.83
N THR A 95 41.29 -46.35 -20.62
CA THR A 95 42.20 -47.50 -20.58
C THR A 95 43.58 -47.10 -21.03
#